data_AF-A0A139MJZ2-F1
#
_entry.id   AF-A0A139MJZ2-F1
#
_cell.length_a   1.000
_cell.length_b   1.000
_cell.length_c   1.000
_cell.angle_alpha   90.00
_cell.angle_beta   90.00
_cell.angle_gamma   90.00
#
_symmetry.space_group_name_H-M   'P 1'
#
loop_
_entity.id
_entity.type
_entity.pdbx_description
1 polymer ?
#
loop_
_entity_poly.entity_id
_entity_poly.type
_entity_poly.pdbx_seq_one_letter_code
_entity_poly.pdbx_strand_id
1 'polypeptide(L)'
;MRIKLIKRQILDEREEQLVNKAGMESFSLMLCGSLALYMGSVAMNGGVVHYQPFLLLIAIASLYFMYRAQHLGANYYNSFSLTIWGVLTATGFLTLLIACQNFQLNHAIYHNSIFHPMLLFVILITFVIHFPFMLMVNIFLETLSKWQKKRFEKYLEELEEE
;
A
#
# COMPACT_ATOMS: atom_id res chain seq x y z
N MET A 1 0.63 -32.73 -24.25
CA MET A 1 1.35 -31.82 -23.34
C MET A 1 0.94 -30.35 -23.51
N ARG A 2 0.91 -29.78 -24.73
CA ARG A 2 0.56 -28.37 -24.98
C ARG A 2 -0.80 -27.90 -24.43
N ILE A 3 -1.86 -28.69 -24.55
CA ILE A 3 -3.21 -28.31 -24.08
C ILE A 3 -3.28 -28.16 -22.55
N LYS A 4 -2.54 -28.99 -21.79
CA LYS A 4 -2.47 -28.87 -20.32
C LYS A 4 -1.73 -27.59 -19.90
N LEU A 5 -0.70 -27.19 -20.65
CA LEU A 5 0.05 -25.95 -20.39
C LEU A 5 -0.80 -24.71 -20.68
N ILE A 6 -1.53 -24.69 -21.81
CA ILE A 6 -2.44 -23.61 -22.16
C ILE A 6 -3.55 -23.47 -21.10
N LYS A 7 -4.12 -24.59 -20.61
CA LYS A 7 -5.14 -24.55 -19.55
C LYS A 7 -4.61 -23.99 -18.23
N ARG A 8 -3.36 -24.31 -17.85
CA ARG A 8 -2.71 -23.72 -16.66
C ARG A 8 -2.45 -22.23 -16.83
N GLN A 9 -1.92 -21.80 -17.99
CA GLN A 9 -1.71 -20.38 -18.28
C GLN A 9 -3.00 -19.56 -18.21
N ILE A 10 -4.10 -20.08 -18.75
CA ILE A 10 -5.41 -19.40 -18.68
C ILE A 10 -5.91 -19.27 -17.24
N LEU A 11 -5.64 -20.26 -16.37
CA LEU A 11 -5.99 -20.19 -14.96
C LEU A 11 -5.17 -19.12 -14.23
N ASP A 12 -3.85 -19.09 -14.46
CA ASP A 12 -2.95 -18.09 -13.86
C ASP A 12 -3.33 -16.66 -14.29
N GLU A 13 -3.64 -16.44 -15.57
CA GLU A 13 -4.11 -15.13 -16.07
C GLU A 13 -5.43 -14.69 -15.43
N ARG A 14 -6.35 -15.63 -15.16
CA ARG A 14 -7.62 -15.30 -14.49
C ARG A 14 -7.42 -14.93 -13.03
N GLU A 15 -6.53 -15.63 -12.33
CA GLU A 15 -6.19 -15.28 -10.95
C GLU A 15 -5.56 -13.88 -10.89
N GLU A 16 -4.62 -13.56 -11.78
CA GLU A 16 -3.99 -12.25 -11.86
C GLU A 16 -5.02 -11.15 -12.17
N GLN A 17 -5.97 -11.39 -13.08
CA GLN A 17 -7.06 -10.46 -13.37
C GLN A 17 -7.97 -10.20 -12.16
N LEU A 18 -8.29 -11.24 -11.38
CA LEU A 18 -9.13 -11.09 -10.19
C LEU A 18 -8.39 -10.33 -9.08
N VAL A 19 -7.10 -10.61 -8.88
CA VAL A 19 -6.25 -9.86 -7.95
C VAL A 19 -6.14 -8.40 -8.39
N ASN A 20 -5.90 -8.14 -9.67
CA ASN A 20 -5.82 -6.78 -10.20
C ASN A 20 -7.14 -6.02 -10.05
N LYS A 21 -8.29 -6.70 -10.22
CA LYS A 21 -9.61 -6.11 -9.96
C LYS A 21 -9.78 -5.71 -8.49
N ALA A 22 -9.48 -6.61 -7.56
CA ALA A 22 -9.52 -6.29 -6.12
C ALA A 22 -8.53 -5.15 -5.78
N GLY A 23 -7.35 -5.16 -6.40
CA GLY A 23 -6.34 -4.11 -6.30
C GLY A 23 -6.89 -2.76 -6.75
N MET A 24 -7.51 -2.70 -7.93
CA MET A 24 -8.13 -1.49 -8.45
C MET A 24 -9.26 -0.95 -7.57
N GLU A 25 -10.13 -1.82 -7.04
CA GLU A 25 -11.19 -1.41 -6.11
C GLU A 25 -10.60 -0.82 -4.81
N SER A 26 -9.57 -1.48 -4.24
CA SER A 26 -8.89 -1.01 -3.03
C SER A 26 -8.11 0.29 -3.25
N PHE A 27 -7.45 0.44 -4.40
CA PHE A 27 -6.75 1.67 -4.79
C PHE A 27 -7.73 2.83 -4.99
N SER A 28 -8.88 2.57 -5.62
CA SER A 28 -9.95 3.57 -5.77
C SER A 28 -10.47 4.04 -4.41
N LEU A 29 -10.69 3.12 -3.48
CA LEU A 29 -11.05 3.44 -2.08
C LEU A 29 -9.99 4.31 -1.41
N MET A 30 -8.71 3.98 -1.58
CA MET A 30 -7.61 4.75 -1.01
C MET A 30 -7.54 6.17 -1.62
N LEU A 31 -7.74 6.31 -2.92
CA LEU A 31 -7.68 7.59 -3.62
C LEU A 31 -8.86 8.48 -3.24
N CYS A 32 -10.09 7.98 -3.32
CA CYS A 32 -11.30 8.70 -2.92
C CYS A 32 -11.28 9.04 -1.43
N GLY A 33 -10.86 8.09 -0.58
CA GLY A 33 -10.74 8.33 0.86
C GLY A 33 -9.69 9.39 1.19
N SER A 34 -8.55 9.40 0.49
CA SER A 34 -7.50 10.39 0.70
C SER A 34 -7.98 11.79 0.30
N LEU A 35 -8.72 11.90 -0.82
CA LEU A 35 -9.34 13.15 -1.25
C LEU A 35 -10.37 13.64 -0.22
N ALA A 36 -11.21 12.75 0.30
CA ALA A 36 -12.20 13.07 1.32
C ALA A 36 -11.56 13.54 2.63
N LEU A 37 -10.50 12.88 3.08
CA LEU A 37 -9.72 13.29 4.25
C LEU A 37 -9.08 14.67 4.05
N TYR A 38 -8.54 14.94 2.86
CA TYR A 38 -8.00 16.24 2.51
C TYR A 38 -9.07 17.33 2.52
N MET A 39 -10.21 17.11 1.86
CA MET A 39 -11.34 18.05 1.85
C MET A 39 -11.89 18.30 3.27
N GLY A 40 -12.02 17.25 4.08
CA GLY A 40 -12.41 17.36 5.49
C GLY A 40 -11.43 18.18 6.31
N SER A 41 -10.13 17.97 6.11
CA SER A 41 -9.06 18.77 6.72
C SER A 41 -9.15 20.26 6.36
N VAL A 42 -9.41 20.58 5.09
CA VAL A 42 -9.63 21.96 4.62
C VAL A 42 -10.89 22.56 5.27
N ALA A 43 -11.99 21.80 5.36
CA ALA A 43 -13.25 22.29 5.89
C ALA A 43 -13.27 22.46 7.41
N MET A 44 -12.60 21.59 8.18
CA MET A 44 -12.72 21.54 9.65
C MET A 44 -11.57 22.23 10.39
N ASN A 45 -10.35 22.23 9.85
CA ASN A 45 -9.14 22.59 10.61
C ASN A 45 -8.26 23.64 9.90
N GLY A 46 -8.83 24.45 9.02
CA GLY A 46 -8.08 25.50 8.30
C GLY A 46 -7.01 24.96 7.35
N GLY A 47 -7.15 23.70 6.90
CA GLY A 47 -6.21 23.06 5.96
C GLY A 47 -5.08 22.26 6.59
N VAL A 48 -5.05 22.05 7.91
CA VAL A 48 -3.99 21.27 8.57
C VAL A 48 -4.10 19.78 8.27
N VAL A 49 -3.18 19.26 7.46
CA VAL A 49 -3.13 17.86 7.04
C VAL A 49 -2.37 17.04 8.08
N HIS A 50 -3.10 16.24 8.84
CA HIS A 50 -2.53 15.22 9.73
C HIS A 50 -2.29 13.92 8.95
N TYR A 51 -1.11 13.30 9.09
CA TYR A 51 -0.83 12.03 8.40
C TYR A 51 -1.55 10.81 9.02
N GLN A 52 -1.96 10.88 10.30
CA GLN A 52 -2.52 9.73 11.02
C GLN A 52 -3.81 9.15 10.38
N PRO A 53 -4.80 9.96 9.95
CA PRO A 53 -5.98 9.44 9.25
C PRO A 53 -5.66 8.75 7.91
N PHE A 54 -4.62 9.19 7.21
CA PHE A 54 -4.18 8.56 5.96
C PHE A 54 -3.56 7.18 6.22
N LEU A 55 -2.80 7.02 7.30
CA LEU A 55 -2.30 5.69 7.72
C LEU A 55 -3.44 4.73 8.05
N LEU A 56 -4.47 5.21 8.74
CA LEU A 56 -5.66 4.42 9.04
C LEU A 56 -6.41 4.03 7.77
N LEU A 57 -6.52 4.95 6.80
CA LEU A 57 -7.11 4.66 5.50
C LEU A 57 -6.34 3.59 4.72
N ILE A 58 -5.00 3.64 4.74
CA ILE A 58 -4.14 2.60 4.12
C ILE A 58 -4.41 1.23 4.76
N ALA A 59 -4.54 1.17 6.09
CA ALA A 59 -4.88 -0.07 6.78
C ALA A 59 -6.27 -0.59 6.38
N ILE A 60 -7.28 0.28 6.31
CA ILE A 60 -8.64 -0.08 5.87
C ILE A 60 -8.64 -0.59 4.42
N ALA A 61 -7.95 0.11 3.52
CA ALA A 61 -7.86 -0.28 2.11
C ALA A 61 -7.15 -1.65 1.95
N SER A 62 -6.13 -1.91 2.77
CA SER A 62 -5.42 -3.20 2.80
C SER A 62 -6.33 -4.34 3.28
N LEU A 63 -7.10 -4.12 4.36
CA LEU A 63 -8.08 -5.10 4.84
C LEU A 63 -9.21 -5.35 3.83
N TYR A 64 -9.68 -4.29 3.18
CA TYR A 64 -10.66 -4.40 2.10
C TYR A 64 -10.13 -5.24 0.94
N PHE A 65 -8.89 -5.01 0.49
CA PHE A 65 -8.24 -5.82 -0.55
C PHE A 65 -8.22 -7.30 -0.16
N MET A 66 -7.81 -7.63 1.06
CA MET A 66 -7.77 -9.02 1.55
C MET A 66 -9.15 -9.68 1.50
N TYR A 67 -10.15 -9.03 2.11
CA TYR A 67 -11.52 -9.55 2.14
C TYR A 67 -12.09 -9.71 0.72
N ARG A 68 -11.81 -8.74 -0.15
CA ARG A 68 -12.30 -8.74 -1.52
C ARG A 68 -11.64 -9.83 -2.37
N ALA A 69 -10.34 -10.02 -2.23
CA ALA A 69 -9.63 -11.07 -2.94
C ALA A 69 -10.07 -12.47 -2.48
N GLN A 70 -10.32 -12.67 -1.18
CA GLN A 70 -10.93 -13.89 -0.65
C GLN A 70 -12.31 -14.16 -1.27
N HIS A 71 -13.19 -13.15 -1.30
CA HIS A 71 -14.54 -13.29 -1.86
C HIS A 71 -14.53 -13.60 -3.37
N LEU A 72 -13.52 -13.12 -4.10
CA LEU A 72 -13.37 -13.41 -5.53
C LEU A 72 -12.74 -14.79 -5.79
N GLY A 73 -12.36 -15.53 -4.75
CA GLY A 73 -11.67 -16.82 -4.87
C GLY A 73 -10.26 -16.69 -5.46
N ALA A 74 -9.69 -15.49 -5.44
CA ALA A 74 -8.36 -15.23 -5.98
C ALA A 74 -7.29 -15.55 -4.93
N ASN A 75 -6.21 -16.20 -5.33
CA ASN A 75 -5.10 -16.49 -4.43
C ASN A 75 -4.18 -15.25 -4.29
N TYR A 76 -4.48 -14.36 -3.36
CA TYR A 76 -3.75 -13.12 -3.13
C TYR A 76 -2.49 -13.27 -2.27
N TYR A 77 -2.17 -14.50 -1.80
CA TYR A 77 -1.03 -14.70 -0.90
C TYR A 77 0.30 -14.26 -1.52
N ASN A 78 0.46 -14.35 -2.84
CA ASN A 78 1.68 -13.92 -3.53
C ASN A 78 1.79 -12.38 -3.74
N SER A 79 0.74 -11.62 -3.40
CA SER A 79 0.65 -10.17 -3.68
C SER A 79 0.86 -9.27 -2.45
N PHE A 80 1.16 -9.84 -1.29
CA PHE A 80 1.32 -9.10 -0.03
C PHE A 80 2.62 -8.30 0.09
N SER A 81 3.64 -8.63 -0.69
CA SER A 81 4.89 -7.89 -0.74
C SER A 81 4.86 -6.85 -1.85
N LEU A 82 5.33 -5.64 -1.54
CA LEU A 82 5.56 -4.62 -2.54
C LEU A 82 6.85 -4.91 -3.30
N THR A 83 6.84 -4.64 -4.61
CA THR A 83 8.07 -4.55 -5.40
C THR A 83 8.95 -3.40 -4.89
N ILE A 84 10.23 -3.36 -5.26
CA ILE A 84 11.12 -2.22 -4.92
C ILE A 84 10.48 -0.87 -5.31
N TRP A 85 9.82 -0.82 -6.47
CA TRP A 85 9.10 0.35 -6.95
C TRP A 85 7.89 0.69 -6.07
N GLY A 86 7.17 -0.33 -5.60
CA GLY A 86 6.08 -0.15 -4.63
C GLY A 86 6.58 0.40 -3.29
N VAL A 87 7.71 -0.10 -2.79
CA VAL A 87 8.33 0.41 -1.55
C VAL A 87 8.79 1.86 -1.73
N LEU A 88 9.45 2.19 -2.86
CA LEU A 88 9.85 3.56 -3.18
C LEU A 88 8.65 4.50 -3.25
N THR A 89 7.56 4.07 -3.90
CA THR A 89 6.33 4.86 -4.05
C THR A 89 5.66 5.09 -2.70
N ALA A 90 5.53 4.04 -1.88
CA ALA A 90 4.94 4.14 -0.55
C ALA A 90 5.77 5.02 0.39
N THR A 91 7.10 4.91 0.33
CA THR A 91 8.02 5.76 1.10
C THR A 91 7.94 7.21 0.66
N GLY A 92 7.90 7.47 -0.65
CA GLY A 92 7.73 8.81 -1.21
C GLY A 92 6.41 9.44 -0.81
N PHE A 93 5.31 8.68 -0.88
CA PHE A 93 3.99 9.14 -0.44
C PHE A 93 3.95 9.49 1.05
N LEU A 94 4.50 8.63 1.91
CA LEU A 94 4.60 8.90 3.34
C LEU A 94 5.45 10.15 3.63
N THR A 95 6.60 10.27 2.94
CA THR A 95 7.49 11.43 3.06
C THR A 95 6.76 12.71 2.67
N LEU A 96 5.96 12.68 1.61
CA LEU A 96 5.17 13.83 1.15
C LEU A 96 4.13 14.24 2.18
N LEU A 97 3.40 13.30 2.79
CA LEU A 97 2.44 13.59 3.86
C LEU A 97 3.12 14.25 5.07
N ILE A 98 4.25 13.70 5.52
CA ILE A 98 5.03 14.26 6.63
C ILE A 98 5.56 15.65 6.27
N ALA A 99 6.02 15.84 5.04
CA ALA A 99 6.53 17.13 4.56
C ALA A 99 5.42 18.19 4.51
N CYS A 100 4.21 17.84 4.04
CA CYS A 100 3.06 18.73 4.06
C CYS A 100 2.73 19.18 5.49
N GLN A 101 2.68 18.24 6.44
CA GLN A 101 2.43 18.58 7.84
C GLN A 101 3.58 19.43 8.42
N ASN A 102 4.83 19.10 8.12
CA ASN A 102 5.99 19.85 8.60
C ASN A 102 6.02 21.29 8.06
N PHE A 103 5.68 21.47 6.77
CA PHE A 103 5.56 22.78 6.14
C PHE A 103 4.49 23.63 6.82
N GLN A 104 3.34 23.05 7.14
CA GLN A 104 2.26 23.76 7.83
C GLN A 104 2.68 24.21 9.23
N LEU A 105 3.32 23.33 10.01
CA LEU A 105 3.76 23.62 11.37
C LEU A 105 4.91 24.64 11.42
N ASN A 106 5.81 24.63 10.43
CA ASN A 106 7.03 25.44 10.40
C ASN A 106 7.05 26.47 9.26
N HIS A 107 5.89 26.88 8.73
CA HIS A 107 5.78 27.75 7.55
C HIS A 107 6.56 29.08 7.70
N ALA A 108 6.67 29.59 8.92
CA ALA A 108 7.45 30.79 9.26
C ALA A 108 8.97 30.60 9.03
N ILE A 109 9.51 29.41 9.31
CA ILE A 109 10.93 29.09 9.09
C ILE A 109 11.23 28.98 7.59
N TYR A 110 10.25 28.53 6.81
CA TYR A 110 10.37 28.35 5.35
C TYR A 110 10.01 29.59 4.53
N HIS A 111 9.72 30.72 5.18
CA HIS A 111 9.29 31.96 4.52
C HIS A 111 8.11 31.75 3.55
N ASN A 112 7.19 30.83 3.88
CA ASN A 112 6.08 30.41 3.02
C ASN A 112 6.48 29.94 1.61
N SER A 113 7.74 29.56 1.40
CA SER A 113 8.24 29.06 0.12
C SER A 113 8.36 27.54 0.13
N ILE A 114 7.70 26.90 -0.83
CA ILE A 114 7.74 25.43 -1.02
C ILE A 114 9.13 24.98 -1.54
N PHE A 115 9.89 25.87 -2.17
CA PHE A 115 11.24 25.59 -2.67
C PHE A 115 12.33 26.07 -1.71
N HIS A 116 11.99 26.29 -0.42
CA HIS A 116 12.98 26.67 0.56
C HIS A 116 14.01 25.55 0.76
N PRO A 117 15.33 25.84 0.72
CA PRO A 117 16.37 24.81 0.75
C PRO A 117 16.30 23.93 2.02
N MET A 118 15.93 24.51 3.17
CA MET A 118 15.73 23.72 4.40
C MET A 118 14.57 22.72 4.28
N LEU A 119 13.45 23.08 3.61
CA LEU A 119 12.34 22.16 3.43
C LEU A 119 12.73 20.99 2.53
N LEU A 120 13.43 21.28 1.42
CA LEU A 120 13.94 20.25 0.51
C LEU A 120 14.92 19.30 1.23
N PHE A 121 15.77 19.84 2.10
CA PHE A 121 16.70 19.04 2.89
C PHE A 121 15.97 18.16 3.92
N VAL A 122 14.94 18.69 4.59
CA VAL A 122 14.10 17.91 5.50
C VAL A 122 13.40 16.77 4.75
N ILE A 123 12.81 17.04 3.58
CA ILE A 123 12.19 16.01 2.72
C ILE A 123 13.19 14.90 2.40
N LEU A 124 14.40 15.25 1.99
CA LEU A 124 15.47 14.30 1.67
C LEU A 124 15.83 13.43 2.89
N ILE A 125 16.09 14.05 4.05
CA ILE A 125 16.43 13.34 5.29
C ILE A 125 15.29 12.43 5.72
N THR A 126 14.05 12.93 5.71
CA THR A 126 12.87 12.15 6.06
C THR A 126 12.74 10.92 5.17
N PHE A 127 12.94 11.06 3.86
CA PHE A 127 12.93 9.92 2.94
C PHE A 127 14.00 8.88 3.29
N VAL A 128 15.25 9.31 3.51
CA VAL A 128 16.38 8.42 3.83
C VAL A 128 16.16 7.66 5.14
N ILE A 129 15.52 8.29 6.14
CA ILE A 129 15.21 7.64 7.41
C ILE A 129 14.06 6.62 7.27
N HIS A 130 13.01 6.96 6.54
CA HIS A 130 11.82 6.11 6.43
C HIS A 130 12.01 4.97 5.42
N PHE A 131 12.91 5.10 4.45
CA PHE A 131 13.15 4.07 3.45
C PHE A 131 13.60 2.72 4.05
N PRO A 132 14.60 2.64 4.94
CA PRO A 132 14.97 1.40 5.63
C PRO A 132 13.81 0.81 6.45
N PHE A 133 13.01 1.67 7.10
CA PHE A 133 11.85 1.23 7.87
C PHE A 133 10.79 0.58 6.97
N MET A 134 10.48 1.19 5.82
CA MET A 134 9.54 0.65 4.85
C MET A 134 10.05 -0.67 4.24
N LEU A 135 11.36 -0.79 4.01
CA LEU A 135 11.97 -2.06 3.60
C LEU A 135 11.78 -3.14 4.66
N MET A 136 12.01 -2.83 5.93
CA MET A 136 11.79 -3.76 7.03
C MET A 136 10.33 -4.23 7.11
N VAL A 137 9.36 -3.32 6.98
CA VAL A 137 7.93 -3.66 6.92
C VAL A 137 7.65 -4.55 5.71
N ASN A 138 8.23 -4.26 4.55
CA ASN A 138 8.02 -5.08 3.35
C ASN A 138 8.56 -6.51 3.49
N ILE A 139 9.75 -6.67 4.09
CA ILE A 139 10.33 -8.00 4.38
C ILE A 139 9.44 -8.78 5.36
N PHE A 140 8.87 -8.09 6.35
CA PHE A 140 7.91 -8.69 7.27
C PHE A 140 6.64 -9.15 6.55
N LEU A 141 6.07 -8.33 5.67
CA LEU A 141 4.91 -8.70 4.84
C LEU A 141 5.21 -9.89 3.91
N GLU A 142 6.39 -9.93 3.30
CA GLU A 142 6.83 -11.07 2.47
C GLU A 142 6.96 -12.36 3.30
N THR A 143 7.46 -12.27 4.53
CA THR A 143 7.56 -13.41 5.44
C THR A 143 6.19 -13.94 5.83
N LEU A 144 5.25 -13.04 6.18
CA LEU A 144 3.87 -13.40 6.47
C LEU A 144 3.18 -14.04 5.26
N SER A 145 3.38 -13.48 4.08
CA SER A 145 2.90 -14.02 2.80
C SER A 145 3.32 -15.47 2.58
N LYS A 146 4.62 -15.75 2.68
CA LYS A 146 5.18 -17.10 2.53
C LYS A 146 4.62 -18.07 3.57
N TRP A 147 4.48 -17.61 4.82
CA TRP A 147 3.91 -18.41 5.90
C TRP A 147 2.44 -18.78 5.65
N GLN A 148 1.62 -17.81 5.23
CA GLN A 148 0.22 -18.04 4.89
C GLN A 148 0.07 -18.98 3.69
N LYS A 149 0.89 -18.78 2.64
CA LYS A 149 0.91 -19.66 1.47
C LYS A 149 1.19 -21.11 1.85
N LYS A 150 2.24 -21.34 2.65
CA LYS A 150 2.59 -22.69 3.13
C LYS A 150 1.48 -23.31 3.96
N ARG A 151 0.77 -22.51 4.75
CA ARG A 151 -0.38 -22.98 5.54
C ARG A 151 -1.54 -23.39 4.63
N PHE A 152 -1.81 -22.61 3.58
CA PHE A 152 -2.87 -22.89 2.61
C PHE A 152 -2.56 -24.14 1.76
N GLU A 153 -1.33 -24.29 1.28
CA GLU A 153 -0.90 -25.48 0.54
C GLU A 153 -1.09 -26.77 1.36
N LYS A 154 -0.74 -26.75 2.65
CA LYS A 154 -1.01 -27.89 3.54
C LYS A 154 -2.48 -28.23 3.67
N TYR A 155 -3.36 -27.22 3.80
CA TYR A 155 -4.80 -27.45 3.86
C TYR A 155 -5.35 -28.06 2.56
N LEU A 156 -4.77 -27.72 1.40
CA LEU A 156 -5.15 -28.33 0.13
C LEU A 156 -4.68 -29.79 0.02
N GLU A 157 -3.45 -30.08 0.45
CA GLU A 157 -2.92 -31.45 0.49
C GLU A 157 -3.80 -32.36 1.36
N GLU A 158 -4.19 -31.89 2.56
CA GLU A 158 -5.10 -32.63 3.46
C GLU A 158 -6.47 -32.88 2.82
N LEU A 159 -6.99 -31.94 2.01
CA LEU A 159 -8.27 -32.06 1.31
C LEU A 159 -8.23 -32.99 0.09
N GLU A 160 -7.06 -33.16 -0.54
CA GLU A 160 -6.88 -34.09 -1.66
C GLU A 160 -6.66 -35.54 -1.18
N GLU A 161 -6.27 -35.74 0.09
CA GLU A 161 -6.10 -37.05 0.71
C GLU A 161 -7.40 -37.64 1.32
N GLU A 162 -8.46 -36.84 1.50
CA GLU A 162 -9.83 -37.28 1.89
C GLU A 162 -10.69 -37.75 0.69
#